data_AF-A0A413I9G5-F1
#
_entry.id   AF-A0A413I9G5-F1
#
_cell.length_a   1.000
_cell.length_b   1.000
_cell.length_c   1.000
_cell.angle_alpha   90.00
_cell.angle_beta   90.00
_cell.angle_gamma   90.00
#
_symmetry.space_group_name_H-M   'P 1'
#
loop_
_entity.id
_entity.type
_entity.pdbx_description
1 polymer ?
#
loop_
_entity_poly.entity_id
_entity_poly.type
_entity_poly.pdbx_seq_one_letter_code
_entity_poly.pdbx_strand_id
1 'polypeptide(L)'
;MIQIMRIILIIMAIVCLGGCDKKNTSIYHNIIFKEICDIARDKYLPFCIVLIDSSQHLSQEYYSRLQNRYKFLTQQAIYNMADINVFVNEWYIKWLCPVTTPLTCVFSPEGDLVDLIPGATRETFLYSKEAINNLGPTDFHWPNYFHRNKKELIPLLNNLLEQKEILNQGVYLSSGFSELVDSLNYPYSIYLKLAGELMMHDIITSQITAKSLLEF
;
A
#
# COMPACT_ATOMS: atom_id res chain seq x y z
N MET A 1 -43.06 35.43 21.75
CA MET A 1 -42.97 34.09 21.12
C MET A 1 -42.21 34.09 19.80
N ILE A 2 -42.61 34.91 18.81
CA ILE A 2 -42.03 34.89 17.45
C ILE A 2 -40.52 35.21 17.42
N GLN A 3 -40.04 36.15 18.25
CA GLN A 3 -38.61 36.48 18.37
C GLN A 3 -37.76 35.35 18.96
N ILE A 4 -38.27 34.65 19.98
CA ILE A 4 -37.57 33.53 20.63
C ILE A 4 -37.44 32.35 19.65
N MET A 5 -38.49 32.08 18.86
CA MET A 5 -38.48 31.04 17.84
C MET A 5 -37.46 31.32 16.71
N ARG A 6 -37.31 32.60 16.31
CA ARG A 6 -36.29 33.01 15.34
C ARG A 6 -34.86 32.83 15.87
N ILE A 7 -34.63 33.16 17.14
CA ILE A 7 -33.31 32.99 17.77
C ILE A 7 -32.92 31.51 17.84
N ILE A 8 -33.87 30.62 18.20
CA ILE A 8 -33.65 29.17 18.25
C ILE A 8 -33.30 28.61 16.86
N LEU A 9 -33.99 29.05 15.80
CA LEU A 9 -33.71 28.63 14.42
C LEU A 9 -32.32 29.09 13.95
N ILE A 10 -31.89 30.30 14.32
CA ILE A 10 -30.56 30.82 13.98
C ILE A 10 -29.47 30.03 14.72
N ILE A 11 -29.68 29.72 16.01
CA ILE A 11 -28.73 28.89 16.78
C ILE A 11 -28.65 27.48 16.20
N MET A 12 -29.78 26.87 15.81
CA MET A 12 -29.76 25.55 15.14
C MET A 12 -29.01 25.60 13.81
N ALA A 13 -29.20 26.65 13.00
CA ALA A 13 -28.47 26.83 11.74
C ALA A 13 -26.95 27.00 11.97
N ILE A 14 -26.54 27.76 13.00
CA ILE A 14 -25.13 27.94 13.37
C ILE A 14 -24.52 26.62 13.89
N VAL A 15 -25.26 25.85 14.68
CA VAL A 15 -24.81 24.54 15.18
C VAL A 15 -24.71 23.50 14.05
N CYS A 16 -25.62 23.54 13.07
CA CYS A 16 -25.55 22.70 11.87
C CYS A 16 -24.41 23.12 10.92
N LEU A 17 -24.10 24.42 10.82
CA LEU A 17 -22.97 24.93 10.03
C LEU A 17 -21.61 24.75 10.74
N GLY A 18 -21.61 24.66 12.08
CA GLY A 18 -20.44 24.32 12.90
C GLY A 18 -20.17 22.81 13.01
N GLY A 19 -20.98 21.98 12.36
CA GLY A 19 -20.80 20.54 12.24
C GLY A 19 -19.57 20.18 11.39
N CYS A 20 -18.39 20.33 11.99
CA CYS A 20 -17.12 19.74 11.59
C CYS A 20 -16.77 19.83 10.09
N ASP A 21 -16.14 20.93 9.71
CA ASP A 21 -15.09 20.90 8.69
C ASP A 21 -13.84 20.21 9.30
N LYS A 22 -13.99 18.94 9.71
CA LYS A 22 -12.82 18.06 9.86
C LYS A 22 -12.32 17.92 8.43
N LYS A 23 -11.35 18.76 8.04
CA LYS A 23 -10.54 18.54 6.85
C LYS A 23 -10.17 17.06 6.87
N ASN A 24 -10.82 16.27 6.02
CA ASN A 24 -10.54 14.86 5.84
C ASN A 24 -9.08 14.81 5.41
N THR A 25 -8.18 14.70 6.38
CA THR A 25 -6.78 14.41 6.08
C THR A 25 -6.79 12.98 5.62
N SER A 26 -6.83 12.80 4.31
CA SER A 26 -6.67 11.50 3.66
C SER A 26 -5.22 11.00 3.78
N ILE A 27 -4.42 11.52 4.72
CA ILE A 27 -3.08 11.03 5.02
C ILE A 27 -3.13 10.36 6.39
N TYR A 28 -2.91 9.06 6.38
CA TYR A 28 -2.80 8.17 7.52
C TYR A 28 -1.33 7.78 7.72
N HIS A 29 -1.03 7.17 8.86
CA HIS A 29 0.32 6.75 9.21
C HIS A 29 0.27 5.35 9.82
N ASN A 30 1.05 4.43 9.27
CA ASN A 30 1.24 3.07 9.77
C ASN A 30 -0.08 2.29 9.99
N ILE A 31 -1.12 2.62 9.24
CA ILE A 31 -2.36 1.83 9.21
C ILE A 31 -2.07 0.52 8.48
N ILE A 32 -2.57 -0.59 9.02
CA ILE A 32 -2.36 -1.90 8.42
C ILE A 32 -3.08 -2.00 7.06
N PHE A 33 -2.56 -2.85 6.17
CA PHE A 33 -3.05 -2.95 4.79
C PHE A 33 -4.56 -3.17 4.69
N LYS A 34 -5.09 -4.11 5.48
CA LYS A 34 -6.51 -4.42 5.49
C LYS A 34 -7.37 -3.20 5.83
N GLU A 35 -7.01 -2.48 6.89
CA GLU A 35 -7.76 -1.30 7.34
C GLU A 35 -7.73 -0.17 6.30
N ILE A 36 -6.56 0.11 5.69
CA ILE A 36 -6.49 1.17 4.68
C ILE A 36 -7.24 0.78 3.39
N CYS A 37 -7.21 -0.49 3.02
CA CYS A 37 -7.96 -1.03 1.90
C CYS A 37 -9.48 -0.95 2.16
N ASP A 38 -9.94 -1.26 3.38
CA ASP A 38 -11.35 -1.12 3.76
C ASP A 38 -11.78 0.36 3.71
N ILE A 39 -10.96 1.29 4.22
CA ILE A 39 -11.22 2.73 4.11
C ILE A 39 -11.29 3.21 2.65
N ALA A 40 -10.44 2.68 1.78
CA ALA A 40 -10.41 2.99 0.36
C ALA A 40 -11.66 2.48 -0.37
N ARG A 41 -12.05 1.23 -0.09
CA ARG A 41 -13.25 0.59 -0.63
C ARG A 41 -14.52 1.33 -0.21
N ASP A 42 -14.65 1.69 1.07
CA ASP A 42 -15.80 2.41 1.60
C ASP A 42 -15.98 3.80 0.96
N LYS A 43 -14.87 4.45 0.61
CA LYS A 43 -14.88 5.77 -0.04
C LYS A 43 -14.88 5.69 -1.57
N TYR A 44 -14.72 4.49 -2.13
CA TYR A 44 -14.52 4.25 -3.57
C TYR A 44 -13.40 5.14 -4.14
N LEU A 45 -12.28 5.23 -3.41
CA LEU A 45 -11.11 6.02 -3.80
C LEU A 45 -9.88 5.13 -3.94
N PRO A 46 -9.00 5.41 -4.92
CA PRO A 46 -7.66 4.82 -4.95
C PRO A 46 -6.90 5.16 -3.67
N PHE A 47 -5.93 4.34 -3.33
CA PHE A 47 -5.06 4.62 -2.18
C PHE A 47 -3.59 4.38 -2.49
N CYS A 48 -2.74 5.09 -1.77
CA CYS A 48 -1.30 5.06 -1.89
C CYS A 48 -0.72 4.62 -0.55
N ILE A 49 0.09 3.56 -0.56
CA ILE A 49 0.97 3.24 0.56
C ILE A 49 2.35 3.76 0.20
N VAL A 50 2.84 4.74 0.96
CA VAL A 50 4.17 5.32 0.75
C VAL A 50 5.10 4.68 1.75
N LEU A 51 5.99 3.81 1.27
CA LEU A 51 7.06 3.28 2.10
C LEU A 51 8.06 4.40 2.36
N ILE A 52 8.24 4.74 3.63
CA ILE A 52 9.16 5.77 4.07
C ILE A 52 10.13 5.21 5.11
N ASP A 53 11.30 5.81 5.18
CA ASP A 53 12.19 5.70 6.32
C ASP A 53 12.21 7.06 7.02
N SER A 54 11.59 7.16 8.20
CA SER A 54 11.43 8.44 8.90
C SER A 54 12.75 9.09 9.33
N SER A 55 13.83 8.30 9.40
CA SER A 55 15.19 8.78 9.67
C SER A 55 15.83 9.47 8.46
N GLN A 56 15.31 9.25 7.25
CA GLN A 56 15.87 9.80 6.01
C GLN A 56 15.23 11.12 5.61
N HIS A 57 16.07 12.11 5.27
CA HIS A 57 15.63 13.42 4.81
C HIS A 57 14.70 13.34 3.59
N LEU A 58 14.98 12.46 2.63
CA LEU A 58 14.18 12.35 1.41
C LEU A 58 12.73 11.92 1.69
N SER A 59 12.52 11.04 2.68
CA SER A 59 11.19 10.65 3.15
C SER A 59 10.44 11.81 3.80
N GLN A 60 11.13 12.58 4.64
CA GLN A 60 10.57 13.77 5.28
C GLN A 60 10.20 14.84 4.24
N GLU A 61 11.04 14.99 3.23
CA GLU A 61 10.80 15.88 2.10
C GLU A 61 9.59 15.45 1.27
N TYR A 62 9.42 14.15 0.98
CA TYR A 62 8.22 13.63 0.33
C TYR A 62 6.96 14.03 1.09
N TYR A 63 6.93 13.76 2.40
CA TYR A 63 5.78 14.06 3.24
C TYR A 63 5.47 15.57 3.26
N SER A 64 6.50 16.41 3.44
CA SER A 64 6.36 17.87 3.39
C SER A 64 5.81 18.35 2.03
N ARG A 65 6.31 17.80 0.92
CA ARG A 65 5.83 18.14 -0.43
C ARG A 65 4.38 17.70 -0.63
N LEU A 66 3.99 16.51 -0.17
CA LEU A 66 2.62 16.01 -0.24
C LEU A 66 1.65 16.90 0.55
N GLN A 67 2.01 17.28 1.78
CA GLN A 67 1.15 18.11 2.64
C GLN A 67 0.98 19.55 2.13
N ASN A 68 2.01 20.09 1.47
CA ASN A 68 2.04 21.48 1.04
C ASN A 68 1.75 21.60 -0.46
N ARG A 69 2.75 21.32 -1.30
CA ARG A 69 2.71 21.61 -2.74
C ARG A 69 1.77 20.69 -3.52
N TYR A 70 1.61 19.44 -3.07
CA TYR A 70 0.81 18.42 -3.76
C TYR A 70 -0.42 17.97 -2.97
N LYS A 71 -0.91 18.83 -2.07
CA LYS A 71 -2.09 18.54 -1.23
C LYS A 71 -3.34 18.16 -2.02
N PHE A 72 -3.47 18.62 -3.26
CA PHE A 72 -4.58 18.24 -4.13
C PHE A 72 -4.64 16.73 -4.40
N LEU A 73 -3.51 16.00 -4.32
CA LEU A 73 -3.49 14.55 -4.45
C LEU A 73 -4.23 13.85 -3.32
N THR A 74 -4.20 14.41 -2.11
CA THR A 74 -4.92 13.85 -0.96
C THR A 74 -6.44 14.05 -1.05
N GLN A 75 -6.91 14.76 -2.08
CA GLN A 75 -8.34 14.87 -2.42
C GLN A 75 -8.76 13.82 -3.45
N GLN A 76 -7.79 13.21 -4.15
CA GLN A 76 -8.02 12.23 -5.23
C GLN A 76 -7.73 10.80 -4.77
N ALA A 77 -6.84 10.63 -3.81
CA ALA A 77 -6.49 9.34 -3.24
C ALA A 77 -6.27 9.45 -1.72
N ILE A 78 -6.41 8.30 -1.07
CA ILE A 78 -5.99 8.11 0.32
C ILE A 78 -4.49 7.82 0.33
N TYR A 79 -3.76 8.35 1.31
CA TYR A 79 -2.34 8.14 1.51
C TYR A 79 -2.14 7.51 2.88
N ASN A 80 -1.32 6.48 2.95
CA ASN A 80 -0.84 5.88 4.18
C ASN A 80 0.68 5.91 4.17
N MET A 81 1.27 6.69 5.06
CA MET A 81 2.71 6.74 5.24
C MET A 81 3.13 5.55 6.09
N ALA A 82 3.76 4.56 5.46
CA ALA A 82 4.22 3.34 6.11
C ALA A 82 5.71 3.46 6.40
N ASP A 83 6.06 3.74 7.66
CA ASP A 83 7.45 3.75 8.11
C ASP A 83 7.98 2.31 8.19
N ILE A 84 8.99 2.00 7.37
CA ILE A 84 9.56 0.65 7.24
C ILE A 84 10.30 0.22 8.52
N ASN A 85 10.61 1.15 9.42
CA ASN A 85 11.21 0.85 10.72
C ASN A 85 10.16 0.40 11.75
N VAL A 86 8.87 0.51 11.45
CA VAL A 86 7.79 0.00 12.31
C VAL A 86 7.54 -1.46 11.95
N PHE A 87 7.58 -2.34 12.96
CA PHE A 87 7.48 -3.80 12.80
C PHE A 87 6.31 -4.26 11.92
N VAL A 88 5.12 -3.66 12.08
CA VAL A 88 3.92 -4.02 11.31
C VAL A 88 4.06 -3.76 9.80
N ASN A 89 5.02 -2.93 9.39
CA ASN A 89 5.30 -2.57 8.01
C ASN A 89 6.50 -3.33 7.41
N GLU A 90 7.25 -4.10 8.21
CA GLU A 90 8.46 -4.79 7.76
C GLU A 90 8.17 -5.77 6.60
N TRP A 91 6.95 -6.29 6.51
CA TRP A 91 6.61 -7.17 5.39
C TRP A 91 6.59 -6.44 4.03
N TYR A 92 6.41 -5.11 3.97
CA TYR A 92 6.46 -4.38 2.70
C TYR A 92 7.84 -4.42 2.07
N ILE A 93 8.91 -4.34 2.87
CA ILE A 93 10.29 -4.47 2.35
C ILE A 93 10.58 -5.90 1.87
N LYS A 94 9.98 -6.89 2.52
CA LYS A 94 10.04 -8.30 2.09
C LYS A 94 9.21 -8.55 0.84
N TRP A 95 8.11 -7.84 0.65
CA TRP A 95 7.25 -8.01 -0.52
C TRP A 95 7.83 -7.32 -1.76
N LEU A 96 8.24 -6.06 -1.63
CA LEU A 96 8.59 -5.22 -2.77
C LEU A 96 10.09 -5.14 -3.04
N CYS A 97 10.94 -5.50 -2.06
CA CYS A 97 12.39 -5.36 -2.12
C CYS A 97 12.83 -4.00 -2.71
N PRO A 98 12.42 -2.87 -2.11
CA PRO A 98 12.64 -1.55 -2.70
C PRO A 98 14.13 -1.21 -2.72
N VAL A 99 14.62 -0.70 -3.85
CA VAL A 99 16.01 -0.19 -3.99
C VAL A 99 16.19 1.12 -3.22
N THR A 100 15.14 1.93 -3.15
CA THR A 100 15.15 3.23 -2.47
C THR A 100 13.82 3.50 -1.77
N THR A 101 13.90 4.28 -0.71
CA THR A 101 12.76 4.98 -0.11
C THR A 101 12.91 6.49 -0.34
N PRO A 102 11.81 7.25 -0.44
CA PRO A 102 10.43 6.78 -0.38
C PRO A 102 9.97 6.06 -1.66
N LEU A 103 9.06 5.10 -1.51
CA LEU A 103 8.43 4.37 -2.62
C LEU A 103 6.91 4.50 -2.50
N THR A 104 6.28 5.14 -3.49
CA THR A 104 4.82 5.23 -3.56
C THR A 104 4.26 3.99 -4.25
N CYS A 105 3.48 3.19 -3.53
CA CYS A 105 2.73 2.07 -4.05
C CYS A 105 1.29 2.55 -4.28
N VAL A 106 0.83 2.61 -5.52
CA VAL A 106 -0.52 3.07 -5.89
C VAL A 106 -1.41 1.86 -6.04
N PHE A 107 -2.58 1.88 -5.42
CA PHE A 107 -3.56 0.79 -5.43
C PHE A 107 -4.92 1.27 -5.97
N SER A 108 -5.65 0.34 -6.60
CA SER A 108 -7.07 0.49 -6.90
C SER A 108 -7.90 0.56 -5.61
N PRO A 109 -9.17 1.05 -5.67
CA PRO A 109 -10.09 0.97 -4.53
C PRO A 109 -10.32 -0.47 -4.02
N GLU A 110 -10.14 -1.47 -4.89
CA GLU A 110 -10.34 -2.89 -4.57
C GLU A 110 -9.15 -3.49 -3.82
N GLY A 111 -7.97 -2.88 -3.93
CA GLY A 111 -6.73 -3.34 -3.27
C GLY A 111 -5.67 -3.90 -4.21
N ASP A 112 -5.84 -3.77 -5.53
CA ASP A 112 -4.84 -4.22 -6.50
C ASP A 112 -3.72 -3.18 -6.62
N LEU A 113 -2.47 -3.61 -6.54
CA LEU A 113 -1.31 -2.77 -6.85
C LEU A 113 -1.35 -2.40 -8.34
N VAL A 114 -1.31 -1.09 -8.61
CA VAL A 114 -1.40 -0.49 -9.94
C VAL A 114 -0.05 0.06 -10.39
N ASP A 115 0.70 0.67 -9.48
CA ASP A 115 1.98 1.30 -9.83
C ASP A 115 2.95 1.40 -8.63
N LEU A 116 4.24 1.52 -8.94
CA LEU A 116 5.36 1.70 -8.03
C LEU A 116 6.22 2.86 -8.50
N ILE A 117 6.29 3.92 -7.68
CA ILE A 117 6.86 5.22 -8.07
C ILE A 117 7.85 5.67 -6.98
N PRO A 118 9.16 5.52 -7.20
CA PRO A 118 10.18 5.90 -6.21
C PRO A 118 10.46 7.41 -6.17
N GLY A 119 11.08 7.83 -5.08
CA GLY A 119 11.65 9.17 -4.89
C GLY A 119 10.64 10.19 -4.41
N ALA A 120 11.08 11.45 -4.34
CA ALA A 120 10.30 12.59 -3.85
C ALA A 120 10.33 13.80 -4.81
N THR A 121 10.65 13.57 -6.08
CA THR A 121 10.81 14.65 -7.07
C THR A 121 9.45 15.17 -7.53
N ARG A 122 9.44 16.22 -8.37
CA ARG A 122 8.19 16.70 -8.98
C ARG A 122 7.55 15.61 -9.84
N GLU A 123 8.37 14.88 -10.58
CA GLU A 123 7.97 13.79 -11.45
C GLU A 123 7.27 12.69 -10.64
N THR A 124 7.79 12.30 -9.47
CA THR A 124 7.14 11.33 -8.56
C THR A 124 5.66 11.68 -8.35
N PHE A 125 5.34 12.94 -8.01
CA PHE A 125 3.96 13.35 -7.75
C PHE A 125 3.11 13.46 -9.01
N LEU A 126 3.72 13.83 -10.15
CA LEU A 126 3.01 13.88 -11.45
C LEU A 126 2.62 12.48 -11.92
N TYR A 127 3.52 11.50 -11.83
CA TYR A 127 3.23 10.12 -12.18
C TYR A 127 2.31 9.46 -11.15
N SER A 128 2.41 9.81 -9.86
CA SER A 128 1.44 9.35 -8.86
C SER A 128 0.04 9.82 -9.23
N LYS A 129 -0.11 11.08 -9.64
CA LYS A 129 -1.38 11.63 -10.13
C LYS A 129 -1.90 10.86 -11.35
N GLU A 130 -1.03 10.55 -12.29
CA GLU A 130 -1.38 9.81 -13.50
C GLU A 130 -1.87 8.39 -13.16
N ALA A 131 -1.13 7.66 -12.34
CA ALA A 131 -1.49 6.32 -11.86
C ALA A 131 -2.84 6.34 -11.11
N ILE A 132 -3.05 7.32 -10.22
CA ILE A 132 -4.31 7.48 -9.46
C ILE A 132 -5.50 7.70 -10.40
N ASN A 133 -5.35 8.53 -11.44
CA ASN A 133 -6.46 8.85 -12.34
C ASN A 133 -6.76 7.74 -13.35
N ASN A 134 -5.72 7.08 -13.84
CA ASN A 134 -5.85 6.08 -14.90
C ASN A 134 -6.06 4.66 -14.36
N LEU A 135 -5.74 4.43 -13.09
CA LEU A 135 -5.70 3.10 -12.47
C LEU A 135 -4.90 2.09 -13.32
N GLY A 136 -3.79 2.56 -13.89
CA GLY A 136 -2.87 1.75 -14.69
C GLY A 136 -1.41 2.10 -14.41
N PRO A 137 -0.49 1.17 -14.72
CA PRO A 137 0.94 1.42 -14.54
C PRO A 137 1.42 2.51 -15.49
N THR A 138 2.15 3.49 -14.95
CA THR A 138 2.80 4.53 -15.73
C THR A 138 4.13 4.06 -16.32
N ASP A 139 4.70 4.82 -17.25
CA ASP A 139 6.04 4.56 -17.77
C ASP A 139 7.18 5.08 -16.86
N PHE A 140 6.86 5.55 -15.64
CA PHE A 140 7.88 5.97 -14.69
C PHE A 140 8.81 4.81 -14.32
N HIS A 141 10.11 5.04 -14.44
CA HIS A 141 11.10 4.00 -14.20
C HIS A 141 11.16 3.63 -12.72
N TRP A 142 11.03 2.34 -12.43
CA TRP A 142 11.21 1.77 -11.10
C TRP A 142 12.37 0.76 -11.12
N PRO A 143 13.56 1.13 -10.61
CA PRO A 143 14.65 0.18 -10.43
C PRO A 143 14.25 -0.84 -9.36
N ASN A 144 14.47 -2.11 -9.65
CA ASN A 144 14.08 -3.23 -8.79
C ASN A 144 15.12 -4.35 -8.87
N TYR A 145 15.24 -5.12 -7.77
CA TYR A 145 16.17 -6.26 -7.69
C TYR A 145 15.68 -7.51 -8.45
N PHE A 146 14.45 -7.49 -8.97
CA PHE A 146 13.93 -8.59 -9.80
C PHE A 146 14.44 -8.50 -11.25
N HIS A 147 15.07 -7.38 -11.64
CA HIS A 147 15.57 -7.13 -13.00
C HIS A 147 14.50 -7.29 -14.09
N ARG A 148 13.23 -7.01 -13.75
CA ARG A 148 12.08 -7.08 -14.67
C ARG A 148 11.45 -5.72 -14.88
N ASN A 149 10.75 -5.58 -16.00
CA ASN A 149 9.97 -4.38 -16.23
C ASN A 149 8.74 -4.36 -15.31
N LYS A 150 8.25 -3.16 -15.04
CA LYS A 150 7.17 -2.92 -14.08
C LYS A 150 5.84 -3.58 -14.49
N LYS A 151 5.54 -3.63 -15.80
CA LYS A 151 4.30 -4.20 -16.35
C LYS A 151 4.21 -5.72 -16.14
N GLU A 152 5.34 -6.42 -16.22
CA GLU A 152 5.43 -7.86 -15.92
C GLU A 152 5.45 -8.15 -14.41
N LEU A 153 6.05 -7.26 -13.62
CA LEU A 153 6.30 -7.52 -12.21
C LEU A 153 5.09 -7.22 -11.32
N ILE A 154 4.30 -6.19 -11.62
CA ILE A 154 3.12 -5.82 -10.80
C ILE A 154 2.12 -6.97 -10.65
N PRO A 155 1.71 -7.70 -11.70
CA PRO A 155 0.81 -8.85 -11.55
C PRO A 155 1.36 -9.93 -10.61
N LEU A 156 2.67 -10.19 -10.67
CA LEU A 156 3.32 -11.17 -9.78
C LEU A 156 3.34 -10.70 -8.32
N LEU A 157 3.57 -9.41 -8.10
CA LEU A 157 3.52 -8.80 -6.77
C LEU A 157 2.09 -8.80 -6.21
N ASN A 158 1.07 -8.57 -7.03
CA ASN A 158 -0.32 -8.70 -6.63
C ASN A 158 -0.66 -10.12 -6.21
N ASN A 159 -0.28 -11.13 -7.00
CA ASN A 159 -0.48 -12.52 -6.62
C ASN A 159 0.24 -12.83 -5.29
N LEU A 160 1.46 -12.32 -5.10
CA LEU A 160 2.21 -12.52 -3.85
C LEU A 160 1.51 -11.91 -2.64
N LEU A 161 0.94 -10.71 -2.80
CA LEU A 161 0.14 -10.05 -1.77
C LEU A 161 -1.15 -10.84 -1.47
N GLU A 162 -1.85 -11.29 -2.50
CA GLU A 162 -3.07 -12.10 -2.35
C GLU A 162 -2.78 -13.40 -1.60
N GLN A 163 -1.75 -14.16 -2.00
CA GLN A 163 -1.37 -15.40 -1.31
C GLN A 163 -0.99 -15.15 0.15
N LYS A 164 -0.29 -14.04 0.44
CA LYS A 164 0.00 -13.61 1.80
C LYS A 164 -1.28 -13.34 2.59
N GLU A 165 -2.24 -12.63 2.03
CA GLU A 165 -3.49 -12.30 2.73
C GLU A 165 -4.38 -13.52 2.95
N ILE A 166 -4.41 -14.47 2.01
CA ILE A 166 -5.05 -15.78 2.17
C ILE A 166 -4.38 -16.57 3.32
N LEU A 167 -3.04 -16.59 3.35
CA LEU A 167 -2.29 -17.25 4.41
C LEU A 167 -2.54 -16.62 5.78
N ASN A 168 -2.62 -15.28 5.87
CA ASN A 168 -2.97 -14.57 7.10
C ASN A 168 -4.38 -14.91 7.62
N GLN A 169 -5.26 -15.41 6.76
CA GLN A 169 -6.60 -15.92 7.12
C GLN A 169 -6.57 -17.40 7.53
N GLY A 170 -5.40 -18.03 7.56
CA GLY A 170 -5.24 -19.44 7.92
C GLY A 170 -5.56 -20.41 6.78
N VAL A 171 -5.53 -19.94 5.53
CA VAL A 171 -5.82 -20.75 4.34
C VAL A 171 -4.54 -20.93 3.52
N TYR A 172 -4.30 -22.13 3.00
CA TYR A 172 -3.15 -22.41 2.15
C TYR A 172 -3.55 -23.17 0.88
N LEU A 173 -3.15 -22.62 -0.26
CA LEU A 173 -3.39 -23.18 -1.59
C LEU A 173 -2.04 -23.44 -2.28
N SER A 174 -1.57 -24.69 -2.25
CA SER A 174 -0.24 -25.06 -2.75
C SER A 174 0.00 -24.75 -4.23
N SER A 175 -1.04 -24.79 -5.06
CA SER A 175 -0.97 -24.49 -6.49
C SER A 175 -0.60 -23.02 -6.74
N GLY A 176 -1.21 -22.08 -6.01
CA GLY A 176 -0.94 -20.65 -6.15
C GLY A 176 0.50 -20.29 -5.79
N PHE A 177 1.02 -20.90 -4.71
CA PHE A 177 2.41 -20.69 -4.29
C PHE A 177 3.45 -21.30 -5.24
N SER A 178 3.16 -22.45 -5.85
CA SER A 178 4.14 -23.11 -6.72
C SER A 178 4.39 -22.30 -8.00
N GLU A 179 3.33 -21.84 -8.66
CA GLU A 179 3.46 -20.94 -9.82
C GLU A 179 4.20 -19.65 -9.47
N LEU A 180 3.93 -19.10 -8.29
CA LEU A 180 4.52 -17.85 -7.85
C LEU A 180 6.01 -17.98 -7.52
N VAL A 181 6.41 -19.08 -6.86
CA VAL A 181 7.83 -19.38 -6.58
C VAL A 181 8.61 -19.48 -7.89
N ASP A 182 8.11 -20.24 -8.86
CA ASP A 182 8.76 -20.41 -10.15
C ASP A 182 8.82 -19.08 -10.93
N SER A 183 7.76 -18.27 -10.84
CA SER A 183 7.65 -17.03 -11.59
C SER A 183 8.51 -15.91 -11.04
N LEU A 184 8.53 -15.68 -9.72
CA LEU A 184 9.32 -14.60 -9.09
C LEU A 184 10.74 -15.01 -8.74
N ASN A 185 10.96 -16.29 -8.42
CA ASN A 185 12.22 -16.84 -7.91
C ASN A 185 12.88 -15.94 -6.86
N TYR A 186 12.20 -15.77 -5.72
CA TYR A 186 12.54 -14.78 -4.72
C TYR A 186 12.38 -15.35 -3.29
N PRO A 187 13.30 -15.09 -2.34
CA PRO A 187 13.25 -15.74 -1.03
C PRO A 187 11.93 -15.58 -0.28
N TYR A 188 11.24 -14.44 -0.42
CA TYR A 188 10.01 -14.20 0.31
C TYR A 188 8.84 -15.05 -0.21
N SER A 189 8.76 -15.36 -1.50
CA SER A 189 7.72 -16.24 -2.01
C SER A 189 7.90 -17.67 -1.52
N ILE A 190 9.16 -18.13 -1.47
CA ILE A 190 9.52 -19.45 -0.92
C ILE A 190 9.23 -19.49 0.58
N TYR A 191 9.54 -18.42 1.32
CA TYR A 191 9.21 -18.30 2.73
C TYR A 191 7.70 -18.43 3.00
N LEU A 192 6.85 -17.75 2.22
CA LEU A 192 5.41 -17.85 2.39
C LEU A 192 4.88 -19.24 2.04
N LYS A 193 5.45 -19.88 1.00
CA LYS A 193 5.16 -21.28 0.67
C LYS A 193 5.49 -22.20 1.85
N LEU A 194 6.68 -22.07 2.43
CA LEU A 194 7.13 -22.81 3.60
C LEU A 194 6.19 -22.59 4.81
N ALA A 195 5.81 -21.35 5.08
CA ALA A 195 4.89 -21.01 6.16
C ALA A 195 3.52 -21.70 5.98
N GLY A 196 3.01 -21.75 4.74
CA GLY A 196 1.79 -22.47 4.41
C GLY A 196 1.90 -23.99 4.55
N GLU A 197 3.00 -24.60 4.12
CA GLU A 197 3.26 -26.04 4.28
C GLU A 197 3.34 -26.44 5.76
N LEU A 198 4.00 -25.62 6.58
CA LEU A 198 4.09 -25.82 8.03
C LEU A 198 2.72 -25.69 8.71
N MET A 199 1.88 -24.77 8.24
CA MET A 199 0.49 -24.62 8.72
C MET A 199 -0.35 -25.88 8.45
N MET A 200 -0.09 -26.57 7.34
CA MET A 200 -0.74 -27.84 7.00
C MET A 200 -0.08 -29.07 7.67
N HIS A 201 0.95 -28.87 8.48
CA HIS A 201 1.77 -29.94 9.06
C HIS A 201 2.43 -30.87 8.03
N ASP A 202 2.69 -30.39 6.81
CA ASP A 202 3.41 -31.15 5.79
C ASP A 202 4.93 -31.00 5.99
N ILE A 203 5.48 -31.82 6.88
CA ILE A 203 6.89 -31.76 7.28
C ILE A 203 7.82 -32.11 6.10
N ILE A 204 7.43 -33.05 5.24
CA ILE A 204 8.29 -33.54 4.16
C ILE A 204 8.47 -32.43 3.11
N THR A 205 7.36 -31.84 2.65
CA THR A 205 7.43 -30.75 1.67
C THR A 205 8.09 -29.51 2.27
N SER A 206 7.77 -29.17 3.53
CA SER A 206 8.40 -28.05 4.25
C SER A 206 9.93 -28.17 4.29
N GLN A 207 10.47 -29.37 4.54
CA GLN A 207 11.93 -29.58 4.54
C GLN A 207 12.56 -29.37 3.16
N ILE A 208 11.85 -29.73 2.09
CA ILE A 208 12.31 -29.52 0.72
C ILE A 208 12.30 -28.02 0.40
N THR A 209 11.19 -27.33 0.66
CA THR A 209 11.07 -25.87 0.46
C THR A 209 12.05 -25.08 1.33
N ALA A 210 12.33 -25.52 2.56
CA ALA A 210 13.34 -24.89 3.40
C ALA A 210 14.77 -25.03 2.82
N LYS A 211 15.07 -26.14 2.13
CA LYS A 211 16.38 -26.31 1.48
C LYS A 211 16.58 -25.36 0.31
N SER A 212 15.53 -25.07 -0.48
CA SER A 212 15.65 -24.13 -1.60
C SER A 212 15.93 -22.69 -1.16
N LEU A 213 15.62 -22.32 0.09
CA LEU A 213 16.03 -21.02 0.65
C LEU A 213 17.55 -20.89 0.82
N LEU A 214 18.29 -22.01 0.89
CA LEU A 214 19.75 -21.99 1.03
C LEU A 214 20.49 -21.71 -0.29
N GLU A 215 19.75 -21.59 -1.39
CA GLU A 215 20.30 -21.38 -2.73
C GLU A 215 20.44 -19.89 -3.10
N PHE A 216 20.03 -18.98 -2.22
CA PHE A 216 20.10 -17.51 -2.37
C PHE A 216 21.19 -16.90 -1.48
#